data_AF-A0AAT9GSC6-F1
#
_entry.id   AF-A0AAT9GSC6-F1
#
_cell.length_a   1.000
_cell.length_b   1.000
_cell.length_c   1.000
_cell.angle_alpha   90.00
_cell.angle_beta   90.00
_cell.angle_gamma   90.00
#
_symmetry.space_group_name_H-M   'P 1'
#
loop_
_entity.id
_entity.type
_entity.pdbx_description
1 polymer ?
#
loop_
_entity_poly.entity_id
_entity_poly.type
_entity_poly.pdbx_seq_one_letter_code
_entity_poly.pdbx_strand_id
1 'polypeptide(L)'
;MNKLIPIILGIIVIISIIIAVSMRTQVTMAIGGLGYIFKVNNVNYAGDNSVQIYFISWYGCPNGATSSWILYLVLNKYGTVSVIPHSSKFAPRLGSAIPGLLFLNYTPKSNVYFHFIYLYNEYLNETLNGIPITNFTGNQAVYLGLKELKSEVPHWVYQLAFFYNIGDKLVNQGNGSIALAYHHLVTMCFITGPKGTYAFILYSNPITPEKLLQALGVSSLSMSEAKSLASHLLSSKEMPSIILQAEQNLNQVISIELNISD
;
A
#
# COMPACT_ATOMS: atom_id res chain seq x y z
N MET A 1 -61.46 -2.57 -2.50
CA MET A 1 -60.06 -3.08 -2.51
C MET A 1 -59.11 -1.90 -2.44
N ASN A 2 -58.34 -1.77 -1.34
CA ASN A 2 -57.45 -0.63 -1.10
C ASN A 2 -56.26 -0.65 -2.07
N LYS A 3 -56.28 0.26 -3.07
CA LYS A 3 -55.22 0.44 -4.07
C LYS A 3 -53.86 0.83 -3.46
N LEU A 4 -53.81 1.19 -2.17
CA LEU A 4 -52.58 1.51 -1.45
C LEU A 4 -51.66 0.30 -1.23
N ILE A 5 -52.21 -0.89 -0.98
CA ILE A 5 -51.41 -2.11 -0.72
C ILE A 5 -50.54 -2.51 -1.92
N PRO A 6 -51.07 -2.60 -3.16
CA PRO A 6 -50.24 -2.93 -4.32
C PRO A 6 -49.20 -1.85 -4.66
N ILE A 7 -49.48 -0.57 -4.37
CA ILE A 7 -48.53 0.54 -4.58
C ILE A 7 -47.34 0.42 -3.62
N ILE A 8 -47.59 0.16 -2.34
CA ILE A 8 -46.53 0.02 -1.32
C ILE A 8 -45.63 -1.19 -1.65
N LEU A 9 -46.24 -2.31 -2.04
CA LEU A 9 -45.49 -3.50 -2.46
C LEU A 9 -44.62 -3.24 -3.71
N GLY A 10 -45.15 -2.49 -4.69
CA GLY A 10 -44.39 -2.08 -5.87
C GLY A 10 -43.17 -1.23 -5.55
N ILE A 11 -43.31 -0.26 -4.64
CA ILE A 11 -42.20 0.60 -4.21
C ILE A 11 -41.12 -0.20 -3.47
N ILE A 12 -41.51 -1.11 -2.58
CA ILE A 12 -40.54 -1.97 -1.85
C ILE A 12 -39.75 -2.85 -2.83
N VAL A 13 -40.41 -3.43 -3.83
CA VAL A 13 -39.75 -4.25 -4.85
C VAL A 13 -38.78 -3.42 -5.69
N ILE A 14 -39.17 -2.22 -6.11
CA ILE A 14 -38.30 -1.31 -6.86
C ILE A 14 -37.08 -0.90 -6.03
N ILE A 15 -37.28 -0.52 -4.76
CA ILE A 15 -36.18 -0.20 -3.84
C ILE A 15 -35.26 -1.41 -3.65
N SER A 16 -35.82 -2.60 -3.49
CA SER A 16 -35.04 -3.85 -3.33
C SER A 16 -34.24 -4.18 -4.59
N ILE A 17 -34.81 -3.96 -5.78
CA ILE A 17 -34.13 -4.13 -7.06
C ILE A 17 -33.04 -3.06 -7.24
N ILE A 18 -33.29 -1.80 -6.87
CA ILE A 18 -32.28 -0.73 -6.92
C ILE A 18 -31.13 -1.04 -5.96
N ILE A 19 -31.42 -1.49 -4.73
CA ILE A 19 -30.40 -1.92 -3.77
C ILE A 19 -29.63 -3.13 -4.33
N ALA A 20 -30.30 -4.14 -4.87
CA ALA A 20 -29.67 -5.32 -5.44
C ALA A 20 -28.84 -5.02 -6.70
N VAL A 21 -29.27 -4.08 -7.56
CA VAL A 21 -28.56 -3.63 -8.76
C VAL A 21 -27.37 -2.73 -8.38
N SER A 22 -27.51 -1.87 -7.37
CA SER A 22 -26.42 -1.06 -6.82
C SER A 22 -25.34 -1.90 -6.12
N MET A 23 -25.72 -3.07 -5.57
CA MET A 23 -24.77 -4.07 -5.06
C MET A 23 -24.11 -4.93 -6.16
N ARG A 24 -24.53 -4.78 -7.43
CA ARG A 24 -24.09 -5.62 -8.56
C ARG A 24 -23.27 -4.89 -9.63
N THR A 25 -22.74 -3.70 -9.35
CA THR A 25 -21.51 -3.31 -10.05
C THR A 25 -20.39 -4.18 -9.50
N GLN A 26 -20.21 -5.36 -10.10
CA GLN A 26 -18.97 -6.12 -9.94
C GLN A 26 -17.86 -5.19 -10.42
N VAL A 27 -17.15 -4.57 -9.47
CA VAL A 27 -15.97 -3.77 -9.78
C VAL A 27 -14.95 -4.75 -10.31
N THR A 28 -14.79 -4.81 -11.63
CA THR A 28 -13.74 -5.61 -12.24
C THR A 28 -12.40 -5.01 -11.84
N MET A 29 -11.69 -5.70 -10.96
CA MET A 29 -10.33 -5.36 -10.58
C MET A 29 -9.37 -5.86 -11.65
N ALA A 30 -8.40 -5.02 -12.04
CA ALA A 30 -7.34 -5.45 -12.94
C ALA A 30 -6.46 -6.51 -12.28
N ILE A 31 -5.95 -7.44 -13.10
CA ILE A 31 -4.87 -8.35 -12.70
C ILE A 31 -3.66 -7.47 -12.35
N GLY A 32 -3.15 -7.60 -11.13
CA GLY A 32 -2.04 -6.77 -10.68
C GLY A 32 -0.71 -7.11 -11.35
N GLY A 33 0.17 -6.13 -11.44
CA GLY A 33 1.58 -6.32 -11.77
C GLY A 33 2.44 -6.14 -10.51
N LEU A 34 3.31 -7.10 -10.20
CA LEU A 34 4.26 -6.95 -9.10
C LEU A 34 5.24 -5.82 -9.40
N GLY A 35 5.36 -4.86 -8.48
CA GLY A 35 6.30 -3.75 -8.61
C GLY A 35 5.81 -2.58 -9.47
N TYR A 36 4.90 -2.78 -10.42
CA TYR A 36 4.44 -1.69 -11.29
C TYR A 36 3.26 -0.95 -10.66
N ILE A 37 3.15 0.34 -10.94
CA ILE A 37 1.91 1.08 -10.68
C ILE A 37 0.93 0.72 -11.78
N PHE A 38 -0.24 0.20 -11.40
CA PHE A 38 -1.30 -0.15 -12.34
C PHE A 38 -2.64 0.38 -11.86
N LYS A 39 -3.55 0.61 -12.80
CA LYS A 39 -4.92 1.01 -12.49
C LYS A 39 -5.73 -0.20 -12.04
N VAL A 40 -6.23 -0.16 -10.81
CA VAL A 40 -7.07 -1.19 -10.19
C VAL A 40 -8.46 -1.18 -10.83
N ASN A 41 -9.09 -0.01 -10.86
CA ASN A 41 -10.43 0.22 -11.38
C ASN A 41 -10.66 1.73 -11.65
N ASN A 42 -11.84 2.07 -12.18
CA ASN A 42 -12.25 3.45 -12.45
C ASN A 42 -13.01 4.11 -11.28
N VAL A 43 -13.00 3.53 -10.08
CA VAL A 43 -13.76 4.05 -8.94
C VAL A 43 -12.92 5.09 -8.18
N ASN A 44 -13.52 6.23 -7.87
CA ASN A 44 -12.98 7.24 -6.97
C ASN A 44 -13.48 6.98 -5.55
N TYR A 45 -12.59 6.55 -4.64
CA TYR A 45 -12.91 6.40 -3.21
C TYR A 45 -12.43 7.59 -2.36
N ALA A 46 -11.78 8.59 -2.97
CA ALA A 46 -11.29 9.78 -2.28
C ALA A 46 -12.36 10.86 -2.04
N GLY A 47 -13.50 10.78 -2.73
CA GLY A 47 -14.48 11.86 -2.80
C GLY A 47 -14.08 12.94 -3.81
N ASP A 48 -14.84 14.03 -3.87
CA ASP A 48 -14.66 15.05 -4.92
C ASP A 48 -13.35 15.85 -4.72
N ASN A 49 -12.57 15.96 -5.80
CA ASN A 49 -11.35 16.78 -5.91
C ASN A 49 -10.23 16.50 -4.90
N SER A 50 -10.09 15.27 -4.41
CA SER A 50 -8.97 14.87 -3.56
C SER A 50 -8.31 13.56 -4.00
N VAL A 51 -7.10 13.33 -3.52
CA VAL A 51 -6.37 12.07 -3.65
C VAL A 51 -6.14 11.50 -2.26
N GLN A 52 -6.45 10.21 -2.08
CA GLN A 52 -6.16 9.48 -0.85
C GLN A 52 -5.13 8.38 -1.15
N ILE A 53 -4.07 8.33 -0.34
CA ILE A 53 -2.99 7.37 -0.47
C ILE A 53 -2.95 6.50 0.79
N TYR A 54 -3.08 5.18 0.65
CA TYR A 54 -3.00 4.21 1.74
C TYR A 54 -1.78 3.32 1.53
N PHE A 55 -0.77 3.46 2.38
CA PHE A 55 0.43 2.63 2.38
C PHE A 55 0.37 1.60 3.50
N ILE A 56 0.31 0.32 3.13
CA ILE A 56 0.18 -0.81 4.05
C ILE A 56 1.51 -1.58 4.03
N SER A 57 2.15 -1.71 5.18
CA SER A 57 3.41 -2.43 5.32
C SER A 57 3.60 -2.95 6.76
N TRP A 58 4.84 -3.22 7.15
CA TRP A 58 5.23 -3.60 8.50
C TRP A 58 6.65 -3.13 8.80
N TYR A 59 7.00 -2.99 10.08
CA TYR A 59 8.20 -2.25 10.49
C TYR A 59 9.50 -2.78 9.88
N GLY A 60 9.65 -4.10 9.75
CA GLY A 60 10.86 -4.71 9.21
C GLY A 60 10.82 -5.03 7.71
N CYS A 61 9.86 -4.51 6.94
CA CYS A 61 9.68 -4.93 5.55
C CYS A 61 10.76 -4.34 4.60
N PRO A 62 11.52 -5.16 3.85
CA PRO A 62 12.46 -4.65 2.84
C PRO A 62 11.79 -3.83 1.74
N ASN A 63 10.62 -4.29 1.28
CA ASN A 63 9.84 -3.60 0.26
C ASN A 63 9.21 -2.31 0.80
N GLY A 64 8.80 -2.32 2.07
CA GLY A 64 8.29 -1.14 2.78
C GLY A 64 9.37 -0.07 2.97
N ALA A 65 10.54 -0.48 3.46
CA ALA A 65 11.71 0.39 3.60
C ALA A 65 12.11 1.03 2.26
N THR A 66 12.14 0.24 1.18
CA THR A 66 12.42 0.75 -0.17
C THR A 66 11.38 1.79 -0.61
N SER A 67 10.09 1.48 -0.48
CA SER A 67 9.00 2.35 -0.95
C SER A 67 8.84 3.62 -0.12
N SER A 68 9.29 3.60 1.14
CA SER A 68 9.21 4.76 2.05
C SER A 68 9.97 5.98 1.53
N TRP A 69 11.09 5.80 0.83
CA TRP A 69 11.84 6.91 0.23
C TRP A 69 11.04 7.63 -0.85
N ILE A 70 10.40 6.86 -1.73
CA ILE A 70 9.60 7.37 -2.84
C ILE A 70 8.42 8.16 -2.29
N LEU A 71 7.68 7.56 -1.35
CA LEU A 71 6.54 8.19 -0.70
C LEU A 71 6.96 9.44 0.06
N TYR A 72 8.07 9.41 0.79
CA TYR A 72 8.59 10.59 1.48
C TYR A 72 8.85 11.76 0.53
N LEU A 73 9.51 11.52 -0.60
CA LEU A 73 9.81 12.59 -1.57
C LEU A 73 8.53 13.12 -2.24
N VAL A 74 7.66 12.24 -2.72
CA VAL A 74 6.41 12.62 -3.38
C VAL A 74 5.51 13.40 -2.42
N LEU A 75 5.29 12.90 -1.20
CA LEU A 75 4.38 13.52 -0.23
C LEU A 75 4.86 14.89 0.24
N ASN A 76 6.18 15.15 0.29
CA ASN A 76 6.71 16.47 0.61
C ASN A 76 6.38 17.54 -0.45
N LYS A 77 5.97 17.16 -1.67
CA LYS A 77 5.41 18.10 -2.67
C LYS A 77 4.01 18.59 -2.31
N TYR A 78 3.26 17.78 -1.55
CA TYR A 78 1.84 17.99 -1.28
C TYR A 78 1.50 18.28 0.19
N GLY A 79 2.49 18.18 1.08
CA GLY A 79 2.31 18.38 2.50
C GLY A 79 3.62 18.44 3.27
N THR A 80 3.53 18.22 4.57
CA THR A 80 4.69 18.04 5.44
C THR A 80 4.68 16.64 6.01
N VAL A 81 5.77 15.91 5.78
CA VAL A 81 5.94 14.53 6.23
C VAL A 81 6.89 14.50 7.41
N SER A 82 6.46 13.88 8.51
CA SER A 82 7.34 13.55 9.64
C SER A 82 7.76 12.10 9.55
N VAL A 83 9.07 11.87 9.57
CA VAL A 83 9.68 10.52 9.48
C VAL A 83 10.83 10.38 10.47
N ILE A 84 11.18 9.14 10.78
CA ILE A 84 12.46 8.79 11.41
C ILE A 84 13.24 7.80 10.53
N PRO A 85 14.59 7.87 10.53
CA PRO A 85 15.42 6.85 9.90
C PRO A 85 15.19 5.47 10.49
N HIS A 86 15.12 4.46 9.63
CA HIS A 86 14.84 3.08 9.99
C HIS A 86 15.54 2.09 9.05
N SER A 87 15.39 0.80 9.33
CA SER A 87 15.88 -0.30 8.49
C SER A 87 14.86 -1.42 8.38
N SER A 88 14.82 -2.14 7.27
CA SER A 88 14.16 -3.45 7.26
C SER A 88 14.88 -4.43 8.19
N LYS A 89 14.23 -5.55 8.52
CA LYS A 89 14.96 -6.70 9.05
C LYS A 89 15.98 -7.18 8.01
N PHE A 90 17.03 -7.85 8.48
CA PHE A 90 17.94 -8.53 7.57
C PHE A 90 17.18 -9.59 6.76
N ALA A 91 17.27 -9.51 5.43
CA ALA A 91 16.62 -10.45 4.53
C ALA A 91 17.68 -11.40 3.95
N PRO A 92 17.70 -12.69 4.32
CA PRO A 92 18.71 -13.64 3.85
C PRO A 92 18.79 -13.74 2.32
N ARG A 93 17.66 -13.62 1.61
CA ARG A 93 17.63 -13.62 0.14
C ARG A 93 18.35 -12.42 -0.48
N LEU A 94 18.42 -11.29 0.22
CA LEU A 94 19.12 -10.09 -0.19
C LEU A 94 20.57 -10.05 0.33
N GLY A 95 20.89 -10.88 1.34
CA GLY A 95 22.14 -10.78 2.08
C GLY A 95 22.31 -9.45 2.82
N SER A 96 21.22 -8.72 3.09
CA SER A 96 21.29 -7.34 3.58
C SER A 96 20.00 -6.88 4.26
N ALA A 97 20.12 -5.85 5.11
CA ALA A 97 19.01 -4.99 5.52
C ALA A 97 18.89 -3.78 4.57
N ILE A 98 17.69 -3.23 4.45
CA ILE A 98 17.40 -2.11 3.54
C ILE A 98 17.23 -0.82 4.35
N PRO A 99 17.96 0.26 4.00
CA PRO A 99 17.74 1.58 4.61
C PRO A 99 16.35 2.09 4.24
N GLY A 100 15.63 2.64 5.21
CA GLY A 100 14.26 3.14 5.01
C GLY A 100 13.86 4.21 6.00
N LEU A 101 12.59 4.59 5.93
CA LEU A 101 11.96 5.58 6.79
C LEU A 101 10.70 4.98 7.42
N LEU A 102 10.43 5.35 8.67
CA LEU A 102 9.11 5.16 9.28
C LEU A 102 8.35 6.48 9.28
N PHE A 103 7.13 6.43 8.77
CA PHE A 103 6.21 7.56 8.83
C PHE A 103 5.67 7.71 10.25
N LEU A 104 5.71 8.95 10.75
CA LEU A 104 5.19 9.31 12.07
C LEU A 104 3.94 10.17 11.95
N ASN A 105 3.94 11.09 10.98
CA ASN A 105 2.80 11.97 10.73
C ASN A 105 2.85 12.52 9.31
N TYR A 106 1.69 12.90 8.79
CA TYR A 106 1.56 13.67 7.56
C TYR A 106 0.52 14.78 7.74
N THR A 107 0.90 16.00 7.37
CA THR A 107 0.00 17.15 7.38
C THR A 107 -0.18 17.66 5.94
N PRO A 108 -1.37 17.51 5.34
CA PRO A 108 -1.62 17.93 3.98
C PRO A 108 -1.52 19.46 3.84
N LYS A 109 -0.93 19.92 2.73
CA LYS A 109 -0.96 21.33 2.27
C LYS A 109 -1.73 21.49 0.96
N SER A 110 -2.20 20.39 0.39
CA SER A 110 -3.04 20.28 -0.79
C SER A 110 -4.15 19.25 -0.55
N ASN A 111 -4.91 18.90 -1.60
CA ASN A 111 -5.94 17.86 -1.52
C ASN A 111 -5.38 16.44 -1.62
N VAL A 112 -4.13 16.20 -1.21
CA VAL A 112 -3.52 14.87 -1.13
C VAL A 112 -3.40 14.45 0.33
N TYR A 113 -4.07 13.36 0.69
CA TYR A 113 -4.09 12.80 2.03
C TYR A 113 -3.34 11.47 2.06
N PHE A 114 -2.63 11.20 3.15
CA PHE A 114 -1.80 10.01 3.30
C PHE A 114 -2.09 9.28 4.60
N HIS A 115 -2.28 7.98 4.49
CA HIS A 115 -2.54 7.05 5.57
C HIS A 115 -1.50 5.94 5.50
N PHE A 116 -0.75 5.72 6.57
CA PHE A 116 0.23 4.65 6.65
C PHE A 116 -0.17 3.66 7.75
N ILE A 117 -0.08 2.37 7.43
CA ILE A 117 -0.51 1.28 8.29
C ILE A 117 0.64 0.30 8.39
N TYR A 118 1.17 0.12 9.59
CA TYR A 118 2.15 -0.92 9.91
C TYR A 118 1.42 -2.04 10.66
N LEU A 119 1.49 -3.28 10.17
CA LEU A 119 0.71 -4.39 10.72
C LEU A 119 1.48 -5.24 11.74
N TYR A 120 2.81 -5.27 11.62
CA TYR A 120 3.65 -6.17 12.40
C TYR A 120 4.92 -5.46 12.86
N ASN A 121 5.49 -5.98 13.95
CA ASN A 121 6.75 -5.49 14.50
C ASN A 121 7.94 -5.76 13.55
N GLU A 122 9.14 -5.30 13.93
CA GLU A 122 10.35 -5.37 13.10
C GLU A 122 10.76 -6.80 12.71
N TYR A 123 10.39 -7.81 13.50
CA TYR A 123 10.78 -9.20 13.27
C TYR A 123 9.65 -10.06 12.70
N LEU A 124 8.47 -9.48 12.46
CA LEU A 124 7.25 -10.15 12.01
C LEU A 124 6.73 -11.22 13.01
N ASN A 125 7.23 -11.24 14.25
CA ASN A 125 6.88 -12.26 15.26
C ASN A 125 5.78 -11.81 16.21
N GLU A 126 5.24 -10.61 16.00
CA GLU A 126 4.18 -10.01 16.80
C GLU A 126 3.41 -8.98 15.97
N THR A 127 2.12 -8.80 16.26
CA THR A 127 1.37 -7.64 15.76
C THR A 127 1.71 -6.37 16.55
N LEU A 128 1.23 -5.21 16.10
CA LEU A 128 1.54 -3.95 16.82
C LEU A 128 0.91 -3.87 18.21
N ASN A 129 -0.16 -4.63 18.44
CA ASN A 129 -0.86 -4.69 19.72
C ASN A 129 -0.29 -5.75 20.67
N GLY A 130 0.86 -6.34 20.34
CA GLY A 130 1.52 -7.29 21.22
C GLY A 130 1.02 -8.73 21.09
N ILE A 131 0.32 -9.07 20.01
CA ILE A 131 -0.19 -10.44 19.80
C ILE A 131 0.91 -11.29 19.15
N PRO A 132 1.43 -12.34 19.81
CA PRO A 132 2.50 -13.16 19.25
C PRO A 132 2.07 -13.93 17.99
N ILE A 133 2.97 -13.98 17.01
CA ILE A 133 2.88 -14.78 15.78
C ILE A 133 3.78 -15.99 15.99
N THR A 134 3.20 -17.06 16.54
CA THR A 134 3.93 -18.27 16.97
C THR A 134 4.04 -19.32 15.88
N ASN A 135 3.22 -19.25 14.83
CA ASN A 135 3.22 -20.21 13.73
C ASN A 135 3.30 -19.51 12.36
N PHE A 136 4.54 -19.20 11.93
CA PHE A 136 4.81 -18.59 10.63
C PHE A 136 4.43 -19.50 9.45
N THR A 137 4.57 -20.82 9.57
CA THR A 137 4.20 -21.75 8.49
C THR A 137 2.68 -21.94 8.37
N GLY A 138 1.92 -21.61 9.43
CA GLY A 138 0.48 -21.71 9.50
C GLY A 138 -0.32 -20.52 8.97
N ASN A 139 0.32 -19.55 8.29
CA ASN A 139 -0.32 -18.32 7.78
C ASN A 139 -0.99 -17.46 8.87
N GLN A 140 -0.57 -17.60 10.13
CA GLN A 140 -1.14 -16.86 11.26
C GLN A 140 -0.97 -15.34 11.08
N ALA A 141 0.19 -14.89 10.59
CA ALA A 141 0.41 -13.48 10.28
C ALA A 141 -0.56 -12.96 9.22
N VAL A 142 -0.91 -13.77 8.22
CA VAL A 142 -1.91 -13.40 7.20
C VAL A 142 -3.27 -13.16 7.84
N TYR A 143 -3.75 -14.09 8.67
CA TYR A 143 -5.03 -13.95 9.36
C TYR A 143 -5.06 -12.74 10.31
N LEU A 144 -4.04 -12.60 11.16
CA LEU A 144 -3.94 -11.48 12.10
C LEU A 144 -3.83 -10.14 11.39
N GLY A 145 -3.01 -10.07 10.33
CA GLY A 145 -2.86 -8.86 9.52
C GLY A 145 -4.16 -8.46 8.83
N LEU A 146 -4.93 -9.41 8.29
CA LEU A 146 -6.25 -9.11 7.70
C LEU A 146 -7.23 -8.62 8.76
N LYS A 147 -7.20 -9.20 9.96
CA LYS A 147 -8.05 -8.78 11.08
C LYS A 147 -7.74 -7.34 11.51
N GLU A 148 -6.47 -7.02 11.73
CA GLU A 148 -6.04 -5.67 12.12
C GLU A 148 -6.31 -4.67 10.99
N LEU A 149 -5.97 -5.01 9.75
CA LEU A 149 -6.24 -4.13 8.63
C LEU A 149 -7.74 -3.79 8.53
N LYS A 150 -8.63 -4.78 8.69
CA LYS A 150 -10.07 -4.57 8.65
C LYS A 150 -10.58 -3.55 9.69
N SER A 151 -9.92 -3.42 10.84
CA SER A 151 -10.28 -2.43 11.86
C SER A 151 -9.66 -1.05 11.64
N GLU A 152 -8.53 -0.97 10.93
CA GLU A 152 -7.75 0.27 10.77
C GLU A 152 -8.11 1.09 9.52
N VAL A 153 -8.65 0.46 8.47
CA VAL A 153 -8.88 1.13 7.18
C VAL A 153 -10.35 1.08 6.73
N PRO A 154 -10.78 2.01 5.85
CA PRO A 154 -12.09 1.93 5.22
C PRO A 154 -12.30 0.60 4.51
N HIS A 155 -13.56 0.18 4.41
CA HIS A 155 -13.92 -1.13 3.87
C HIS A 155 -13.35 -1.40 2.48
N TRP A 156 -13.32 -0.39 1.60
CA TRP A 156 -12.79 -0.53 0.24
C TRP A 156 -11.28 -0.83 0.23
N VAL A 157 -10.49 -0.23 1.13
CA VAL A 157 -9.05 -0.48 1.25
C VAL A 157 -8.82 -1.92 1.67
N TYR A 158 -9.57 -2.40 2.67
CA TYR A 158 -9.53 -3.79 3.12
C TYR A 158 -9.91 -4.75 1.99
N GLN A 159 -10.96 -4.46 1.20
CA GLN A 159 -11.36 -5.31 0.08
C GLN A 159 -10.26 -5.42 -0.99
N LEU A 160 -9.62 -4.32 -1.36
CA LEU A 160 -8.51 -4.33 -2.31
C LEU A 160 -7.30 -5.09 -1.76
N ALA A 161 -6.95 -4.85 -0.50
CA ALA A 161 -5.86 -5.56 0.16
C ALA A 161 -6.12 -7.06 0.22
N PHE A 162 -7.34 -7.47 0.60
CA PHE A 162 -7.75 -8.86 0.61
C PHE A 162 -7.69 -9.47 -0.80
N PHE A 163 -8.23 -8.77 -1.81
CA PHE A 163 -8.19 -9.25 -3.18
C PHE A 163 -6.75 -9.49 -3.63
N TYR A 164 -5.88 -8.48 -3.64
CA TYR A 164 -4.52 -8.66 -4.16
C TYR A 164 -3.61 -9.54 -3.29
N ASN A 165 -3.87 -9.68 -1.99
CA ASN A 165 -3.12 -10.63 -1.16
C ASN A 165 -3.62 -12.07 -1.32
N ILE A 166 -4.93 -12.29 -1.38
CA ILE A 166 -5.58 -13.61 -1.24
C ILE A 166 -6.27 -14.07 -2.52
N GLY A 167 -7.09 -13.19 -3.12
CA GLY A 167 -7.95 -13.53 -4.24
C GLY A 167 -7.27 -13.48 -5.61
N ASP A 168 -6.34 -12.54 -5.81
CA ASP A 168 -5.55 -12.40 -7.02
C ASP A 168 -4.44 -13.45 -7.02
N LYS A 169 -4.28 -14.12 -8.16
CA LYS A 169 -3.37 -15.24 -8.28
C LYS A 169 -1.98 -14.77 -8.73
N LEU A 170 -1.44 -13.76 -8.05
CA LEU A 170 -0.21 -13.06 -8.44
C LEU A 170 1.06 -13.93 -8.39
N VAL A 171 1.01 -15.16 -7.87
CA VAL A 171 2.15 -16.09 -7.77
C VAL A 171 1.92 -17.34 -8.63
N ASN A 172 3.01 -17.92 -9.16
CA ASN A 172 3.06 -19.18 -9.93
C ASN A 172 2.19 -19.22 -11.20
N GLN A 173 2.50 -18.40 -12.22
CA GLN A 173 1.76 -18.37 -13.49
C GLN A 173 0.24 -18.18 -13.31
N GLY A 174 -0.19 -17.46 -12.28
CA GLY A 174 -1.63 -17.25 -12.05
C GLY A 174 -2.28 -18.28 -11.14
N ASN A 175 -1.59 -18.94 -10.20
CA ASN A 175 -2.19 -20.02 -9.38
C ASN A 175 -2.06 -19.92 -7.85
N GLY A 176 -1.50 -18.85 -7.28
CA GLY A 176 -1.36 -18.73 -5.82
C GLY A 176 -1.51 -17.33 -5.25
N SER A 177 -1.99 -17.27 -4.00
CA SER A 177 -2.02 -16.07 -3.17
C SER A 177 -0.60 -15.64 -2.79
N ILE A 178 -0.29 -14.36 -2.99
CA ILE A 178 1.02 -13.82 -2.62
C ILE A 178 1.22 -13.81 -1.10
N ALA A 179 0.17 -13.51 -0.32
CA ALA A 179 0.30 -13.53 1.14
C ALA A 179 0.56 -14.94 1.68
N LEU A 180 -0.02 -15.98 1.07
CA LEU A 180 0.26 -17.37 1.46
C LEU A 180 1.68 -17.80 1.06
N ALA A 181 2.19 -17.32 -0.07
CA ALA A 181 3.57 -17.60 -0.50
C ALA A 181 4.63 -16.92 0.39
N TYR A 182 4.33 -15.72 0.91
CA TYR A 182 5.21 -14.97 1.82
C TYR A 182 4.91 -15.24 3.30
N HIS A 183 3.81 -15.95 3.61
CA HIS A 183 3.28 -16.20 4.94
C HIS A 183 2.91 -14.95 5.76
N HIS A 184 2.73 -13.79 5.12
CA HIS A 184 2.26 -12.55 5.72
C HIS A 184 1.65 -11.62 4.65
N LEU A 185 0.93 -10.58 5.04
CA LEU A 185 0.46 -9.57 4.08
C LEU A 185 1.65 -8.82 3.48
N VAL A 186 1.66 -8.67 2.15
CA VAL A 186 2.74 -7.96 1.46
C VAL A 186 2.56 -6.45 1.53
N THR A 187 3.64 -5.70 1.31
CA THR A 187 3.55 -4.24 1.17
C THR A 187 2.67 -3.88 -0.01
N MET A 188 1.78 -2.92 0.18
CA MET A 188 0.90 -2.40 -0.85
C MET A 188 0.74 -0.89 -0.69
N CYS A 189 0.52 -0.21 -1.80
CA CYS A 189 0.06 1.17 -1.79
C CYS A 189 -1.16 1.29 -2.69
N PHE A 190 -2.21 1.93 -2.19
CA PHE A 190 -3.38 2.30 -2.97
C PHE A 190 -3.47 3.81 -3.09
N ILE A 191 -3.74 4.28 -4.30
CA ILE A 191 -3.88 5.70 -4.62
C ILE A 191 -5.22 5.84 -5.31
N THR A 192 -6.12 6.64 -4.77
CA THR A 192 -7.45 6.84 -5.33
C THR A 192 -7.76 8.31 -5.49
N GLY A 193 -8.42 8.68 -6.59
CA GLY A 193 -8.78 10.04 -6.94
C GLY A 193 -9.86 10.08 -8.05
N PRO A 194 -10.15 11.27 -8.59
CA PRO A 194 -11.23 11.49 -9.57
C PRO A 194 -11.18 10.62 -10.83
N LYS A 195 -10.00 10.18 -11.28
CA LYS A 195 -9.82 9.36 -12.49
C LYS A 195 -9.70 7.88 -12.18
N GLY A 196 -9.70 7.47 -10.92
CA GLY A 196 -9.87 6.08 -10.49
C GLY A 196 -8.96 5.67 -9.35
N THR A 197 -8.74 4.37 -9.23
CA THR A 197 -7.88 3.80 -8.19
C THR A 197 -6.72 3.04 -8.82
N TYR A 198 -5.54 3.24 -8.27
CA TYR A 198 -4.26 2.69 -8.69
C TYR A 198 -3.62 1.97 -7.51
N ALA A 199 -2.72 1.03 -7.82
CA ALA A 199 -1.95 0.33 -6.82
C ALA A 199 -0.54 0.00 -7.30
N PHE A 200 0.37 -0.17 -6.35
CA PHE A 200 1.56 -0.99 -6.54
C PHE A 200 1.65 -2.04 -5.43
N ILE A 201 2.09 -3.25 -5.79
CA ILE A 201 2.26 -4.39 -4.87
C ILE A 201 3.74 -4.69 -4.73
N LEU A 202 4.19 -4.95 -3.50
CA LEU A 202 5.59 -5.02 -3.07
C LEU A 202 6.27 -3.65 -3.07
N TYR A 203 6.66 -3.14 -4.23
CA TYR A 203 7.45 -1.91 -4.38
C TYR A 203 6.95 -1.06 -5.56
N SER A 204 7.46 0.17 -5.69
CA SER A 204 7.14 1.06 -6.82
C SER A 204 8.30 1.11 -7.82
N ASN A 205 8.11 0.50 -8.99
CA ASN A 205 9.09 0.42 -10.09
C ASN A 205 9.55 1.83 -10.53
N PRO A 206 10.83 2.03 -10.91
CA PRO A 206 11.87 1.05 -11.16
C PRO A 206 12.58 0.44 -9.96
N ILE A 207 12.30 0.89 -8.73
CA ILE A 207 13.13 0.54 -7.58
C ILE A 207 12.66 -0.74 -6.87
N THR A 208 13.61 -1.65 -6.65
CA THR A 208 13.48 -2.84 -5.82
C THR A 208 14.49 -2.75 -4.67
N PRO A 209 14.37 -3.56 -3.60
CA PRO A 209 15.40 -3.65 -2.56
C PRO A 209 16.82 -3.83 -3.11
N GLU A 210 17.01 -4.74 -4.08
CA GLU A 210 18.31 -5.04 -4.70
C GLU A 210 18.86 -3.84 -5.47
N LYS A 211 18.00 -3.19 -6.28
CA LYS A 211 18.41 -2.03 -7.07
C LYS A 211 18.72 -0.82 -6.19
N LEU A 212 18.06 -0.67 -5.04
CA LEU A 212 18.41 0.34 -4.05
C LEU A 212 19.80 0.09 -3.47
N LEU A 213 20.11 -1.14 -3.04
CA LEU A 213 21.45 -1.50 -2.56
C LEU A 213 22.53 -1.24 -3.63
N GLN A 214 22.27 -1.65 -4.88
CA GLN A 214 23.17 -1.39 -6.01
C GLN A 214 23.41 0.10 -6.22
N ALA A 215 22.35 0.92 -6.22
CA ALA A 215 22.46 2.37 -6.42
C ALA A 215 23.18 3.08 -5.26
N LEU A 216 23.15 2.49 -4.06
CA LEU A 216 23.89 2.95 -2.90
C LEU A 216 25.35 2.47 -2.87
N GLY A 217 25.75 1.61 -3.82
CA GLY A 217 27.11 1.06 -3.87
C GLY A 217 27.45 0.12 -2.72
N VAL A 218 26.45 -0.52 -2.10
CA VAL A 218 26.59 -1.40 -0.94
C VAL A 218 26.15 -2.82 -1.28
N SER A 219 26.89 -3.82 -0.80
CA SER A 219 26.61 -5.24 -1.03
C SER A 219 25.90 -5.92 0.14
N SER A 220 26.16 -5.48 1.37
CA SER A 220 25.54 -6.01 2.58
C SER A 220 25.51 -4.93 3.66
N LEU A 221 24.40 -4.86 4.39
CA LEU A 221 24.22 -3.98 5.54
C LEU A 221 23.61 -4.79 6.67
N SER A 222 24.17 -4.64 7.87
CA SER A 222 23.43 -4.91 9.11
C SER A 222 22.28 -3.92 9.27
N MET A 223 21.33 -4.23 10.16
CA MET A 223 20.21 -3.34 10.46
C MET A 223 20.69 -1.98 10.98
N SER A 224 21.71 -1.95 11.82
CA SER A 224 22.31 -0.71 12.33
C SER A 224 22.98 0.13 11.24
N GLU A 225 23.71 -0.50 10.33
CA GLU A 225 24.35 0.21 9.20
C GLU A 225 23.30 0.76 8.23
N ALA A 226 22.26 -0.02 7.93
CA ALA A 226 21.14 0.42 7.11
C ALA A 226 20.41 1.64 7.73
N LYS A 227 20.16 1.62 9.05
CA LYS A 227 19.55 2.76 9.74
C LYS A 227 20.47 3.98 9.76
N SER A 228 21.78 3.79 9.93
CA SER A 228 22.77 4.86 9.85
C SER A 228 22.81 5.48 8.45
N LEU A 229 22.79 4.66 7.41
CA LEU A 229 22.75 5.10 6.02
C LEU A 229 21.45 5.86 5.70
N ALA A 230 20.30 5.38 6.20
CA ALA A 230 19.05 6.12 6.10
C ALA A 230 19.13 7.50 6.76
N SER A 231 19.78 7.59 7.92
CA SER A 231 19.99 8.88 8.62
C SER A 231 20.85 9.82 7.79
N HIS A 232 21.92 9.29 7.18
CA HIS A 232 22.80 10.06 6.30
C HIS A 232 22.05 10.58 5.07
N LEU A 233 21.34 9.71 4.34
CA LEU A 233 20.55 10.08 3.15
C LEU A 233 19.51 11.16 3.48
N LEU A 234 18.81 11.03 4.60
CA LEU A 234 17.81 12.01 5.03
C LEU A 234 18.44 13.39 5.32
N SER A 235 19.67 13.42 5.84
CA SER A 235 20.40 14.65 6.17
C SER A 235 21.09 15.31 4.96
N SER A 236 21.65 14.52 4.04
CA SER A 236 22.41 15.03 2.90
C SER A 236 21.52 15.59 1.80
N LYS A 237 20.27 15.11 1.71
CA LYS A 237 19.33 15.36 0.59
C LYS A 237 19.84 14.87 -0.77
N GLU A 238 20.91 14.07 -0.79
CA GLU A 238 21.42 13.43 -1.99
C GLU A 238 20.74 12.07 -2.14
N MET A 239 19.74 12.01 -3.03
CA MET A 239 18.98 10.79 -3.29
C MET A 239 19.52 10.08 -4.54
N PRO A 240 19.71 8.75 -4.50
CA PRO A 240 20.01 7.97 -5.69
C PRO A 240 19.03 8.24 -6.83
N SER A 241 19.52 8.35 -8.06
CA SER A 241 18.72 8.69 -9.24
C SER A 241 17.54 7.73 -9.46
N ILE A 242 17.69 6.45 -9.09
CA ILE A 242 16.62 5.47 -9.17
C ILE A 242 15.44 5.78 -8.22
N ILE A 243 15.71 6.40 -7.06
CA ILE A 243 14.65 6.88 -6.15
C ILE A 243 13.93 8.06 -6.81
N LEU A 244 14.69 9.01 -7.38
CA LEU A 244 14.13 10.18 -8.06
C LEU A 244 13.26 9.79 -9.28
N GLN A 245 13.68 8.77 -10.03
CA GLN A 245 12.88 8.25 -11.15
C GLN A 245 11.57 7.60 -10.67
N ALA A 246 11.62 6.81 -9.59
CA ALA A 246 10.42 6.20 -9.02
C ALA A 246 9.47 7.24 -8.41
N GLU A 247 10.02 8.30 -7.80
CA GLU A 247 9.30 9.47 -7.30
C GLU A 247 8.54 10.15 -8.44
N GLN A 248 9.19 10.43 -9.57
CA GLN A 248 8.55 11.03 -10.74
C GLN A 248 7.40 10.18 -11.27
N ASN A 249 7.59 8.87 -11.42
CA ASN A 249 6.54 7.96 -11.87
C ASN A 249 5.31 8.00 -10.96
N LEU A 250 5.52 8.03 -9.64
CA LEU A 250 4.44 8.09 -8.67
C LEU A 250 3.78 9.48 -8.65
N ASN A 251 4.57 10.55 -8.78
CA ASN A 251 4.05 11.91 -8.85
C ASN A 251 3.15 12.11 -10.07
N GLN A 252 3.51 11.55 -11.23
CA GLN A 252 2.67 11.62 -12.44
C GLN A 252 1.29 11.02 -12.23
N VAL A 253 1.18 9.91 -11.48
CA VAL A 253 -0.12 9.31 -11.16
C VAL A 253 -0.95 10.28 -10.33
N ILE A 254 -0.35 10.92 -9.32
CA ILE A 254 -1.04 11.87 -8.43
C ILE A 254 -1.43 13.16 -9.16
N SER A 255 -0.53 13.71 -10.00
CA SER A 255 -0.79 14.96 -10.73
C SER A 255 -1.89 14.77 -11.78
N ILE A 256 -1.93 13.59 -12.44
CA ILE A 256 -3.03 13.19 -13.31
C ILE A 256 -4.35 13.19 -12.53
N GLU A 257 -4.42 12.61 -11.33
CA GLU A 257 -5.66 12.61 -10.53
C GLU A 257 -6.12 14.02 -10.16
N LEU A 258 -5.20 14.95 -9.91
CA LEU A 258 -5.51 16.32 -9.50
C LEU A 258 -5.72 17.30 -10.67
N ASN A 259 -5.55 16.87 -11.92
CA ASN A 259 -5.47 17.76 -13.09
C ASN A 259 -4.42 18.87 -12.95
N ILE A 260 -3.30 18.58 -12.30
CA ILE A 260 -2.16 19.48 -12.20
C ILE A 260 -1.21 19.14 -13.37
N SER A 261 -0.94 20.09 -14.25
CA SER A 261 0.14 19.96 -15.24
C SER A 261 1.47 20.19 -14.53
N ASP A 262 2.41 19.24 -14.69
CA ASP A 262 3.80 19.34 -14.21
C ASP A 262 4.55 20.53 -14.82
#